data_AF-A0A0V0QN32-F1
#
_entry.id   AF-A0A0V0QN32-F1
#
_cell.length_a   1.000
_cell.length_b   1.000
_cell.length_c   1.000
_cell.angle_alpha   90.00
_cell.angle_beta   90.00
_cell.angle_gamma   90.00
#
_symmetry.space_group_name_H-M   'P 1'
#
loop_
_entity.id
_entity.type
_entity.pdbx_description
1 polymer ?
#
loop_
_entity_poly.entity_id
_entity_poly.type
_entity_poly.pdbx_seq_one_letter_code
_entity_poly.pdbx_strand_id
1 'polypeptide(L)'
;MFKYLLLAVLLISVTFAKVSDEDLENFTKCMSEIDETCDETVKLTDYDECKSDDDETADDMSGAEYFGKIKDCYGAVADDLDGDCKKYYEAIVDCSGSVLGFALALLALVAFLI
;
A
#
# COMPACT_ATOMS: atom_id res chain seq x y z
N MET A 1 18.84 -27.11 -9.39
CA MET A 1 19.63 -26.00 -8.83
C MET A 1 19.21 -24.63 -9.40
N PHE A 2 19.03 -24.49 -10.73
CA PHE A 2 18.60 -23.22 -11.34
C PHE A 2 17.23 -22.69 -10.86
N LYS A 3 16.28 -23.59 -10.56
CA LYS A 3 14.95 -23.22 -10.01
C LYS A 3 15.03 -22.46 -8.68
N TYR A 4 15.89 -22.88 -7.76
CA TYR A 4 16.06 -22.24 -6.45
C TYR A 4 16.80 -20.88 -6.56
N LEU A 5 17.63 -20.72 -7.58
CA LEU A 5 18.37 -19.48 -7.86
C LEU A 5 17.44 -18.41 -8.45
N LEU A 6 16.56 -18.79 -9.41
CA LEU A 6 15.49 -17.93 -9.91
C LEU A 6 14.51 -17.52 -8.81
N LEU A 7 14.21 -18.44 -7.88
CA LEU A 7 13.34 -18.19 -6.72
C LEU A 7 13.94 -17.19 -5.74
N ALA A 8 15.22 -17.32 -5.41
CA ALA A 8 15.92 -16.36 -4.56
C ALA A 8 15.96 -14.97 -5.22
N VAL A 9 16.20 -14.92 -6.54
CA VAL A 9 16.14 -13.66 -7.29
C VAL A 9 14.73 -13.07 -7.26
N LEU A 10 13.68 -13.86 -7.47
CA LEU A 10 12.29 -13.40 -7.42
C LEU A 10 11.89 -12.90 -6.02
N LEU A 11 12.25 -13.63 -4.97
CA LEU A 11 11.97 -13.22 -3.58
C LEU A 11 12.63 -11.88 -3.26
N ILE A 12 13.92 -11.72 -3.61
CA ILE A 12 14.64 -10.45 -3.45
C ILE A 12 14.03 -9.36 -4.34
N SER A 13 13.63 -9.69 -5.56
CA SER A 13 13.01 -8.72 -6.47
C SER A 13 11.70 -8.18 -5.91
N VAL A 14 10.89 -9.00 -5.25
CA VAL A 14 9.58 -8.56 -4.71
C VAL A 14 9.73 -7.88 -3.35
N THR A 15 10.64 -8.34 -2.47
CA THR A 15 10.86 -7.68 -1.16
C THR A 15 11.59 -6.35 -1.28
N PHE A 16 12.42 -6.18 -2.32
CA PHE A 16 13.18 -4.94 -2.57
C PHE A 16 12.70 -4.20 -3.83
N ALA A 17 11.57 -4.60 -4.41
CA ALA A 17 10.94 -3.83 -5.47
C ALA A 17 10.57 -2.47 -4.89
N LYS A 18 11.22 -1.43 -5.41
CA LYS A 18 10.70 -0.07 -5.29
C LYS A 18 9.29 -0.06 -5.86
N VAL A 19 8.46 0.86 -5.36
CA VAL A 19 7.17 1.18 -5.97
C VAL A 19 7.38 1.35 -7.47
N SER A 20 6.73 0.53 -8.29
CA SER A 20 6.78 0.74 -9.74
C SER A 20 5.82 1.85 -10.13
N ASP A 21 6.08 2.53 -11.25
CA ASP A 21 5.14 3.50 -11.82
C ASP A 21 3.76 2.86 -12.06
N GLU A 22 3.72 1.56 -12.40
CA GLU A 22 2.49 0.79 -12.60
C GLU A 22 1.71 0.57 -11.30
N ASP A 23 2.39 0.35 -10.17
CA ASP A 23 1.74 0.24 -8.85
C ASP A 23 1.11 1.58 -8.42
N LEU A 24 1.80 2.69 -8.69
CA LEU A 24 1.30 4.05 -8.47
C LEU A 24 0.11 4.39 -9.39
N GLU A 25 0.19 4.02 -10.67
CA GLU A 25 -0.92 4.19 -11.62
C GLU A 25 -2.14 3.38 -11.18
N ASN A 26 -1.95 2.12 -10.77
CA ASN A 26 -3.04 1.27 -10.28
C ASN A 26 -3.65 1.81 -8.99
N PHE A 27 -2.83 2.28 -8.05
CA PHE A 27 -3.31 2.91 -6.81
C PHE A 27 -4.10 4.19 -7.11
N THR A 28 -3.56 5.08 -7.94
CA THR A 28 -4.20 6.35 -8.33
C THR A 28 -5.51 6.09 -9.08
N LYS A 29 -5.54 5.09 -9.97
CA LYS A 29 -6.74 4.68 -10.68
C LYS A 29 -7.80 4.15 -9.72
N CYS A 30 -7.41 3.28 -8.78
CA CYS A 30 -8.32 2.79 -7.75
C CYS A 30 -8.91 3.95 -6.93
N MET A 31 -8.08 4.90 -6.48
CA MET A 31 -8.54 6.09 -5.77
C MET A 31 -9.52 6.94 -6.60
N SER A 32 -9.31 7.03 -7.91
CA SER A 32 -10.20 7.79 -8.82
C SER A 32 -11.56 7.14 -9.06
N GLU A 33 -11.69 5.84 -8.73
CA GLU A 33 -12.92 5.06 -8.84
C GLU A 33 -13.70 5.00 -7.50
N ILE A 34 -13.19 5.62 -6.43
CA ILE A 34 -13.89 5.73 -5.16
C ILE A 34 -15.07 6.69 -5.32
N ASP A 35 -16.30 6.17 -5.20
CA ASP A 35 -17.54 6.94 -5.31
C ASP A 35 -17.86 7.72 -4.03
N GLU A 36 -17.32 7.29 -2.89
CA GLU A 36 -17.46 7.96 -1.60
C GLU A 36 -16.66 9.26 -1.53
N THR A 37 -17.15 10.22 -0.76
CA THR A 37 -16.46 11.49 -0.50
C THR A 37 -16.50 11.80 0.97
N CYS A 38 -15.40 12.35 1.50
CA CYS A 38 -15.37 12.91 2.84
C CYS A 38 -15.41 14.44 2.77
N ASP A 39 -16.49 15.05 3.27
CA ASP A 39 -16.64 16.51 3.37
C ASP A 39 -15.96 17.11 4.62
N GLU A 40 -15.44 16.27 5.51
CA GLU A 40 -14.73 16.71 6.70
C GLU A 40 -13.27 17.02 6.40
N THR A 41 -12.77 18.13 6.95
CA THR A 41 -11.34 18.47 6.86
C THR A 41 -10.57 17.65 7.87
N VAL A 42 -10.02 16.51 7.43
CA VAL A 42 -9.13 15.67 8.24
C VAL A 42 -7.70 16.19 8.16
N LYS A 43 -7.09 16.44 9.32
CA LYS A 43 -5.66 16.74 9.41
C LYS A 43 -4.88 15.46 9.65
N LEU A 44 -4.32 14.90 8.58
CA LEU A 44 -3.51 13.68 8.66
C LEU A 44 -2.35 13.80 9.67
N THR A 45 -1.83 15.01 9.89
CA THR A 45 -0.75 15.27 10.87
C THR A 45 -1.13 15.00 12.33
N ASP A 46 -2.42 14.90 12.64
CA ASP A 46 -2.90 14.61 13.99
C ASP A 46 -2.77 13.11 14.34
N TYR A 47 -2.57 12.25 13.32
CA TYR A 47 -2.37 10.81 13.45
C TYR A 47 -0.89 10.49 13.46
N ASP A 48 -0.44 9.71 14.46
CA ASP A 48 0.97 9.34 14.60
C ASP A 48 1.43 8.43 13.45
N GLU A 49 0.53 7.61 12.93
CA GLU A 49 0.74 6.69 11.81
C GLU A 49 0.96 7.41 10.47
N CYS A 50 0.48 8.65 10.37
CA CYS A 50 0.65 9.50 9.20
C CYS A 50 1.90 10.39 9.27
N LYS A 51 2.60 10.40 10.40
CA LYS A 51 3.85 11.14 10.55
C LYS A 51 4.96 10.30 9.96
N SER A 52 5.53 10.76 8.85
CA SER A 52 6.79 10.24 8.33
C SER A 52 7.94 10.82 9.14
N ASP A 53 8.84 9.98 9.63
CA ASP A 53 10.14 10.42 10.14
C ASP A 53 10.88 11.15 9.00
N ASP A 54 11.29 12.41 9.25
CA ASP A 54 11.87 13.34 8.26
C ASP A 54 13.16 12.83 7.55
N ASP A 55 13.70 11.68 7.97
CA ASP A 55 14.93 11.07 7.45
C ASP A 55 14.70 9.99 6.37
N GLU A 56 13.46 9.54 6.10
CA GLU A 56 13.17 8.53 5.08
C GLU A 56 12.40 9.13 3.89
N THR A 57 13.06 9.27 2.75
CA THR A 57 12.37 9.69 1.51
C THR A 57 11.59 8.51 0.92
N ALA A 58 10.46 8.81 0.25
CA ALA A 58 9.66 7.79 -0.44
C ALA A 58 10.48 6.98 -1.47
N ASP A 59 11.58 7.56 -1.98
CA ASP A 59 12.51 6.92 -2.92
C ASP A 59 13.37 5.81 -2.30
N ASP A 60 13.51 5.78 -0.96
CA ASP A 60 14.28 4.78 -0.22
C ASP A 60 13.43 3.64 0.35
N MET A 61 12.11 3.79 0.34
CA MET A 61 11.16 2.78 0.84
C MET A 61 10.82 1.73 -0.23
N SER A 62 10.65 0.48 0.21
CA SER A 62 10.09 -0.56 -0.66
C SER A 62 8.61 -0.27 -0.96
N GLY A 63 8.07 -0.78 -2.07
CA GLY A 63 6.66 -0.59 -2.36
C GLY A 63 5.72 -1.15 -1.30
N ALA A 64 6.10 -2.29 -0.70
CA ALA A 64 5.36 -2.87 0.41
C ALA A 64 5.33 -1.95 1.65
N GLU A 65 6.45 -1.29 1.94
CA GLU A 65 6.57 -0.36 3.07
C GLU A 65 5.83 0.95 2.80
N TYR A 66 5.91 1.48 1.59
CA TYR A 66 5.18 2.67 1.17
C TYR A 66 3.66 2.49 1.26
N PHE A 67 3.13 1.43 0.63
CA PHE A 67 1.69 1.15 0.69
C PHE A 67 1.26 0.66 2.08
N GLY A 68 2.15 0.03 2.85
CA GLY A 68 1.91 -0.28 4.26
C GLY A 68 1.71 0.96 5.11
N LYS A 69 2.60 1.96 5.01
CA LYS A 69 2.46 3.25 5.72
C LYS A 69 1.18 3.99 5.31
N ILE A 70 0.82 3.99 4.03
CA ILE A 70 -0.45 4.54 3.54
C ILE A 70 -1.64 3.82 4.20
N LYS A 71 -1.62 2.49 4.19
CA LYS A 71 -2.66 1.67 4.79
C LYS A 71 -2.85 1.96 6.27
N ASP A 72 -1.75 2.05 7.02
CA ASP A 72 -1.77 2.28 8.46
C ASP A 72 -2.26 3.70 8.79
N CYS A 73 -1.75 4.71 8.07
CA CYS A 73 -2.19 6.11 8.21
C CYS A 73 -3.69 6.29 7.93
N TYR A 74 -4.16 5.88 6.75
CA TYR A 74 -5.58 6.06 6.40
C TYR A 74 -6.50 5.09 7.15
N GLY A 75 -5.98 3.96 7.65
CA GLY A 75 -6.70 3.07 8.55
C GLY A 75 -6.98 3.71 9.90
N ALA A 76 -5.97 4.35 10.52
CA ALA A 76 -6.15 5.09 11.77
C ALA A 76 -7.16 6.24 11.62
N VAL A 77 -7.12 6.94 10.48
CA VAL A 77 -8.11 7.97 10.12
C VAL A 77 -9.52 7.37 10.00
N ALA A 78 -9.68 6.25 9.30
CA ALA A 78 -10.96 5.59 9.13
C ALA A 78 -11.56 5.07 10.46
N ASP A 79 -10.72 4.63 11.39
CA ASP A 79 -11.15 4.12 12.69
C ASP A 79 -11.70 5.22 13.60
N ASP A 80 -11.18 6.45 13.48
CA ASP A 80 -11.61 7.62 14.25
C ASP A 80 -12.82 8.36 13.64
N LEU A 81 -13.17 8.04 12.40
CA LEU A 81 -14.29 8.65 11.67
C LEU A 81 -15.50 7.71 11.63
N ASP A 82 -16.66 8.30 11.33
CA ASP A 82 -17.92 7.57 11.15
C ASP A 82 -18.56 7.92 9.79
N GLY A 83 -19.55 7.12 9.38
CA GLY A 83 -20.38 7.41 8.22
C GLY A 83 -19.63 7.35 6.89
N ASP A 84 -19.86 8.33 6.02
CA ASP A 84 -19.33 8.31 4.65
C ASP A 84 -17.83 8.67 4.60
N CYS A 85 -17.34 9.47 5.57
CA CYS A 85 -15.91 9.72 5.73
C CYS A 85 -15.15 8.45 6.09
N LYS A 86 -15.67 7.63 7.02
CA LYS A 86 -15.09 6.32 7.33
C LYS A 86 -14.96 5.45 6.08
N LYS A 87 -16.05 5.28 5.32
CA LYS A 87 -16.06 4.47 4.10
C LYS A 87 -15.07 4.96 3.05
N TYR A 88 -14.95 6.28 2.89
CA TYR A 88 -13.99 6.89 1.98
C TYR A 88 -12.55 6.50 2.32
N TYR A 89 -12.17 6.62 3.61
CA TYR A 89 -10.82 6.25 4.04
C TYR A 89 -10.60 4.74 4.07
N GLU A 90 -11.62 3.93 4.39
CA GLU A 90 -11.58 2.47 4.22
C GLU A 90 -11.36 2.08 2.74
N ALA A 91 -11.98 2.79 1.79
CA ALA A 91 -11.77 2.55 0.37
C ALA A 91 -10.33 2.87 -0.08
N ILE A 92 -9.71 3.92 0.49
CA ILE A 92 -8.28 4.22 0.27
C ILE A 92 -7.39 3.11 0.84
N VAL A 93 -7.71 2.60 2.03
CA VAL A 93 -7.04 1.44 2.65
C VAL A 93 -7.17 0.21 1.75
N ASP A 94 -8.35 -0.07 1.20
CA ASP A 94 -8.58 -1.20 0.30
C ASP A 94 -7.83 -1.08 -1.03
N CYS A 95 -7.71 0.14 -1.57
CA CYS A 95 -6.87 0.41 -2.74
C CYS A 95 -5.39 0.12 -2.46
N SER A 96 -4.88 0.53 -1.30
CA SER A 96 -3.50 0.21 -0.89
C SER A 96 -3.30 -1.29 -0.66
N GLY A 97 -4.30 -1.96 -0.07
CA GLY A 97 -4.31 -3.40 0.18
C GLY A 97 -4.38 -4.24 -1.09
N SER A 98 -5.03 -3.75 -2.15
CA SER A 98 -5.12 -4.43 -3.45
C SER A 98 -3.77 -4.46 -4.18
N VAL A 99 -3.00 -3.37 -4.09
CA VAL A 99 -1.63 -3.30 -4.64
C VAL A 99 -0.69 -4.22 -3.87
N LEU A 100 -0.77 -4.21 -2.52
CA LEU A 100 -0.04 -5.15 -1.67
C LEU A 100 -0.45 -6.62 -1.92
N GLY A 101 -1.73 -6.85 -2.17
CA GLY A 101 -2.30 -8.15 -2.46
C GLY A 101 -1.81 -8.75 -3.76
N PHE A 102 -1.59 -7.94 -4.80
CA PHE A 102 -0.97 -8.37 -6.05
C PHE A 102 0.50 -8.78 -5.83
N ALA A 103 1.26 -7.98 -5.09
CA ALA A 103 2.63 -8.32 -4.71
C ALA A 103 2.72 -9.62 -3.89
N LEU A 104 1.81 -9.83 -2.93
CA LEU A 104 1.72 -11.06 -2.13
C LEU A 104 1.21 -12.26 -2.93
N ALA A 105 0.27 -12.06 -3.86
CA ALA A 105 -0.24 -13.12 -4.73
C ALA A 105 0.86 -13.64 -5.67
N LEU A 106 1.71 -12.76 -6.20
CA LEU A 106 2.90 -13.15 -6.97
C LEU A 106 3.88 -13.97 -6.12
N LEU A 107 4.12 -13.57 -4.86
CA LEU A 107 4.92 -14.34 -3.91
C LEU A 107 4.33 -15.73 -3.61
N ALA A 108 3.01 -15.81 -3.44
CA ALA A 108 2.30 -17.08 -3.21
C ALA A 108 2.34 -18.00 -4.44
N LEU A 109 2.23 -17.43 -5.66
CA LEU A 109 2.37 -18.17 -6.92
C LEU A 109 3.78 -18.74 -7.09
N VAL A 110 4.80 -17.97 -6.69
CA VAL A 110 6.19 -18.44 -6.63
C VAL A 110 6.36 -19.58 -5.61
N ALA A 111 5.72 -19.49 -4.45
CA ALA A 111 5.75 -20.56 -3.44
C ALA A 111 5.03 -21.85 -3.91
N PHE A 112 3.99 -21.73 -4.73
CA PHE A 112 3.23 -22.87 -5.29
C PHE A 112 3.97 -23.58 -6.45
N LEU A 113 4.93 -22.90 -7.09
CA LEU A 113 5.77 -23.44 -8.17
C LEU A 113 7.02 -24.19 -7.66
N ILE A 114 7.22 -24.22 -6.33
CA ILE A 114 8.23 -25.04 -5.62
C ILE A 114 7.78 -26.49 -5.55
#